data_AF-A0A965WQA7-F1
#
_entry.id   AF-A0A965WQA7-F1
#
_cell.length_a   1.000
_cell.length_b   1.000
_cell.length_c   1.000
_cell.angle_alpha   90.00
_cell.angle_beta   90.00
_cell.angle_gamma   90.00
#
_symmetry.space_group_name_H-M   'P 1'
#
loop_
_entity.id
_entity.type
_entity.pdbx_description
1 polymer ?
#
loop_
_entity_poly.entity_id
_entity_poly.type
_entity_poly.pdbx_seq_one_letter_code
_entity_poly.pdbx_strand_id
1 'polypeptide(L)'
;FQDVDTLLTKIRGVHNLTTTEEYIRMIAISRIMLPNIKNIQASWLTVGKATAQVCLEAGANDFGSIMLEENVVSAAGAPHRFTYKTIQEAIKEAGFEPQLRDQQYEWRTLPTAIQEQIINY
;
A
#
# COMPACT_ATOMS: atom_id res chain seq x y z
N PHE A 1 8.14 -4.12 -6.44
CA PHE A 1 8.31 -5.30 -5.57
C PHE A 1 9.67 -5.24 -4.92
N GLN A 2 9.80 -5.70 -3.68
CA GLN A 2 11.00 -5.50 -2.86
C GLN A 2 11.80 -6.80 -2.73
N ASP A 3 12.99 -6.82 -3.32
CA ASP A 3 14.03 -7.86 -3.18
C ASP A 3 15.45 -7.26 -3.13
N VAL A 4 15.55 -5.94 -3.17
CA VAL A 4 16.82 -5.20 -3.08
C VAL A 4 17.42 -5.39 -1.69
N ASP A 5 18.74 -5.48 -1.64
CA ASP A 5 19.55 -5.55 -0.42
C ASP A 5 19.33 -6.75 0.52
N THR A 6 18.52 -7.74 0.13
CA THR A 6 18.32 -8.97 0.91
C THR A 6 19.53 -9.90 0.86
N LEU A 7 19.69 -10.73 1.90
CA LEU A 7 20.72 -11.78 1.93
C LEU A 7 20.54 -12.82 0.81
N LEU A 8 19.29 -13.11 0.43
CA LEU A 8 18.98 -14.05 -0.65
C LEU A 8 19.47 -13.53 -2.00
N THR A 9 19.26 -12.24 -2.27
CA THR A 9 19.78 -11.58 -3.48
C THR A 9 21.30 -11.57 -3.48
N LYS A 10 21.93 -11.18 -2.35
CA LYS A 10 23.40 -11.06 -2.24
C LYS A 10 24.15 -12.39 -2.30
N ILE A 11 23.62 -13.45 -1.67
CA ILE A 11 24.31 -14.74 -1.53
C ILE A 11 23.88 -15.74 -2.60
N ARG A 12 22.61 -15.70 -3.02
CA ARG A 12 22.03 -16.72 -3.90
C ARG A 12 21.58 -16.18 -5.26
N GLY A 13 21.69 -14.87 -5.51
CA GLY A 13 21.21 -14.26 -6.76
C GLY A 13 19.71 -14.43 -6.98
N VAL A 14 18.95 -14.61 -5.90
CA VAL A 14 17.50 -14.78 -5.99
C VAL A 14 16.87 -13.42 -6.22
N HIS A 15 16.03 -13.33 -7.24
CA HIS A 15 15.28 -12.12 -7.59
C HIS A 15 13.78 -12.37 -7.46
N ASN A 16 13.05 -11.32 -7.13
CA ASN A 16 11.60 -11.33 -7.16
C ASN A 16 11.12 -11.17 -8.60
N LEU A 17 10.43 -12.19 -9.11
CA LEU A 17 9.87 -12.23 -10.46
C LEU A 17 8.37 -11.92 -10.49
N THR A 18 7.77 -11.59 -9.35
CA THR A 18 6.34 -11.27 -9.25
C THR A 18 6.02 -10.05 -10.10
N THR A 19 5.06 -10.23 -11.00
CA THR A 19 4.51 -9.18 -11.85
C THR A 19 3.37 -8.43 -11.14
N THR A 20 3.07 -7.23 -11.63
CA THR A 20 1.90 -6.46 -11.20
C THR A 20 0.60 -7.27 -11.35
N GLU A 21 0.44 -7.98 -12.46
CA GLU A 21 -0.74 -8.81 -12.74
C GLU A 21 -0.90 -9.96 -11.75
N GLU A 22 0.20 -10.64 -11.39
CA GLU A 22 0.17 -11.70 -10.38
C GLU A 22 -0.21 -11.18 -9.00
N TYR A 23 0.28 -10.00 -8.63
CA TYR A 23 -0.10 -9.38 -7.36
C TYR A 23 -1.58 -9.00 -7.33
N ILE A 24 -2.09 -8.36 -8.38
CA ILE A 24 -3.52 -8.01 -8.49
C ILE A 24 -4.39 -9.27 -8.45
N ARG A 25 -3.98 -10.32 -9.18
CA ARG A 25 -4.66 -11.63 -9.17
C ARG A 25 -4.67 -12.23 -7.77
N MET A 26 -3.58 -12.11 -7.02
CA MET A 26 -3.50 -12.59 -5.63
C MET A 26 -4.48 -11.84 -4.71
N ILE A 27 -4.62 -10.52 -4.86
CA ILE A 27 -5.64 -9.74 -4.14
C ILE A 27 -7.06 -10.24 -4.46
N ALA A 28 -7.37 -10.40 -5.76
CA ALA A 28 -8.69 -10.88 -6.19
C ALA A 28 -9.01 -12.27 -5.66
N ILE A 29 -8.06 -13.21 -5.76
CA ILE A 29 -8.20 -14.56 -5.21
C ILE A 29 -8.39 -14.49 -3.69
N SER A 30 -7.63 -13.65 -2.98
CA SER A 30 -7.77 -13.49 -1.53
C SER A 30 -9.17 -13.01 -1.15
N ARG A 31 -9.73 -12.04 -1.88
CA ARG A 31 -11.11 -11.56 -1.65
C ARG A 31 -12.15 -12.66 -1.83
N ILE A 32 -11.97 -13.53 -2.83
CA ILE A 32 -12.89 -14.64 -3.11
C ILE A 32 -12.75 -15.76 -2.08
N MET A 33 -11.51 -16.14 -1.75
CA MET A 33 -11.20 -17.34 -0.97
C MET A 33 -11.24 -17.13 0.54
N LEU A 34 -11.12 -15.88 1.01
CA LEU A 34 -11.10 -15.52 2.44
C LEU A 34 -12.36 -14.73 2.84
N PRO A 35 -13.56 -15.32 2.77
CA PRO A 35 -14.82 -14.61 3.01
C PRO A 35 -14.95 -14.09 4.47
N ASN A 36 -14.20 -14.67 5.40
CA ASN A 36 -14.15 -14.27 6.80
C ASN A 36 -13.16 -13.11 7.07
N ILE A 37 -12.34 -12.73 6.08
CA ILE A 37 -11.39 -11.61 6.20
C ILE A 37 -12.01 -10.39 5.52
N LYS A 38 -12.54 -9.47 6.34
CA LYS A 38 -13.21 -8.26 5.84
C LYS A 38 -12.25 -7.34 5.08
N ASN A 39 -11.06 -7.11 5.65
CA ASN A 39 -10.14 -6.10 5.14
C ASN A 39 -8.94 -6.72 4.45
N ILE A 40 -8.68 -6.30 3.21
CA ILE A 40 -7.54 -6.72 2.40
C ILE A 40 -6.80 -5.47 1.97
N GLN A 41 -5.52 -5.42 2.28
CA GLN A 41 -4.68 -4.24 2.04
C GLN A 41 -3.98 -4.31 0.68
N ALA A 42 -4.06 -3.22 -0.08
CA ALA A 42 -3.15 -2.92 -1.18
C ALA A 42 -1.93 -2.15 -0.63
N SER A 43 -0.77 -2.81 -0.57
CA SER A 43 0.44 -2.20 -0.01
C SER A 43 1.13 -1.29 -1.04
N TRP A 44 0.65 -0.06 -1.19
CA TRP A 44 1.23 0.90 -2.16
C TRP A 44 2.73 1.14 -1.97
N LEU A 45 3.28 0.97 -0.76
CA LEU A 45 4.72 1.07 -0.49
C LEU A 45 5.55 0.02 -1.26
N THR A 46 4.99 -1.15 -1.54
CA THR A 46 5.68 -2.24 -2.24
C THR A 46 5.40 -2.27 -3.74
N VAL A 47 4.19 -1.85 -4.15
CA VAL A 47 3.69 -2.02 -5.53
C VAL A 47 3.45 -0.70 -6.28
N GLY A 48 3.54 0.44 -5.58
CA GLY A 48 3.31 1.77 -6.12
C GLY A 48 1.84 2.15 -6.27
N LYS A 49 1.59 3.46 -6.49
CA LYS A 49 0.26 4.07 -6.62
C LYS A 49 -0.61 3.34 -7.64
N ALA A 50 -0.14 3.21 -8.88
CA ALA A 50 -0.94 2.68 -9.99
C ALA A 50 -1.41 1.24 -9.72
N THR A 51 -0.51 0.35 -9.27
CA THR A 51 -0.88 -1.03 -8.94
C THR A 51 -1.84 -1.08 -7.76
N ALA A 52 -1.61 -0.28 -6.72
CA ALA A 52 -2.49 -0.24 -5.56
C ALA A 52 -3.90 0.27 -5.91
N GLN A 53 -4.03 1.24 -6.83
CA GLN A 53 -5.33 1.73 -7.32
C GLN A 53 -6.12 0.60 -8.00
N VAL A 54 -5.48 -0.19 -8.87
CA VAL A 54 -6.14 -1.34 -9.50
C VAL A 54 -6.51 -2.42 -8.48
N CYS A 55 -5.73 -2.57 -7.40
CA CYS A 55 -6.06 -3.52 -6.34
C CYS A 55 -7.37 -3.17 -5.60
N LEU A 56 -7.79 -1.91 -5.57
CA LEU A 56 -9.09 -1.52 -5.01
C LEU A 56 -10.25 -2.16 -5.80
N GLU A 57 -10.17 -2.10 -7.13
CA GLU A 57 -11.12 -2.77 -8.03
C GLU A 57 -11.04 -4.30 -7.92
N ALA A 58 -9.86 -4.84 -7.59
CA ALA A 58 -9.65 -6.27 -7.38
C ALA A 58 -10.14 -6.76 -5.99
N GLY A 59 -10.73 -5.89 -5.16
CA GLY A 59 -11.33 -6.26 -3.88
C GLY A 59 -10.51 -5.90 -2.64
N ALA A 60 -9.38 -5.21 -2.78
CA ALA A 60 -8.78 -4.53 -1.64
C ALA A 60 -9.69 -3.37 -1.19
N ASN A 61 -9.75 -3.13 0.11
CA ASN A 61 -10.51 -2.01 0.69
C ASN A 61 -9.68 -1.18 1.66
N ASP A 62 -8.38 -1.47 1.74
CA ASP A 62 -7.44 -0.79 2.60
C ASP A 62 -6.23 -0.37 1.75
N PHE A 63 -6.07 0.94 1.55
CA PHE A 63 -4.99 1.51 0.75
C PHE A 63 -3.72 1.74 1.58
N GLY A 64 -3.54 1.01 2.69
CA GLY A 64 -2.37 1.11 3.54
C GLY A 64 -2.29 2.40 4.36
N SER A 65 -1.25 2.50 5.19
CA SER A 65 -1.01 3.64 6.07
C SER A 65 0.16 4.50 5.59
N ILE A 66 0.23 5.72 6.11
CA ILE A 66 1.36 6.63 5.93
C ILE A 66 2.46 6.22 6.92
N MET A 67 3.70 6.10 6.44
CA MET A 67 4.84 5.78 7.30
C MET A 67 5.41 7.07 7.87
N LEU A 68 5.40 7.20 9.20
CA LEU A 68 5.93 8.38 9.90
C LEU A 68 7.47 8.40 9.95
N GLU A 69 8.10 7.24 10.10
CA GLU A 69 9.56 7.07 10.05
C GLU A 69 9.95 6.15 8.90
N GLU A 70 10.72 6.69 7.96
CA GLU A 70 11.07 6.05 6.69
C GLU A 70 12.34 5.18 6.75
N ASN A 71 12.84 4.83 7.93
CA ASN A 71 14.15 4.17 8.05
C ASN A 71 14.20 2.73 7.52
N VAL A 72 13.07 2.00 7.51
CA VAL A 72 13.07 0.56 7.16
C VAL A 72 12.74 0.31 5.67
N VAL A 73 11.84 1.10 5.08
CA VAL A 73 11.37 0.87 3.70
C VAL A 73 12.24 1.59 2.66
N SER A 74 12.86 2.72 3.03
CA SER A 74 13.90 3.35 2.20
C SER A 74 15.13 2.44 2.05
N ALA A 75 15.50 1.74 3.12
CA ALA A 75 16.58 0.75 3.12
C ALA A 75 16.28 -0.48 2.24
N ALA A 76 15.01 -0.78 1.97
CA ALA A 76 14.57 -1.84 1.06
C ALA A 76 14.31 -1.34 -0.38
N GLY A 77 14.68 -0.08 -0.69
CA GLY A 77 14.65 0.47 -2.04
C GLY A 77 13.27 0.91 -2.56
N ALA A 78 12.26 1.07 -1.70
CA ALA A 78 10.96 1.56 -2.15
C ALA A 78 10.93 3.10 -2.24
N PRO A 79 10.75 3.69 -3.44
CA PRO A 79 10.79 5.15 -3.62
C PRO A 79 9.43 5.82 -3.39
N HIS A 80 8.38 5.03 -3.10
CA HIS A 80 7.02 5.56 -3.03
C HIS A 80 6.82 6.31 -1.71
N ARG A 81 6.30 7.53 -1.81
CA ARG A 81 5.93 8.36 -0.67
C ARG A 81 4.53 8.94 -0.88
N PHE A 82 3.72 8.91 0.16
CA PHE A 82 2.43 9.59 0.21
C PHE A 82 2.31 10.42 1.47
N THR A 83 1.72 11.60 1.34
CA THR A 83 1.10 12.35 2.43
C THR A 83 -0.34 11.88 2.64
N TYR A 84 -0.98 12.38 3.69
CA TYR A 84 -2.40 12.09 3.92
C TYR A 84 -3.33 12.68 2.84
N LYS A 85 -2.93 13.74 2.13
CA LYS A 85 -3.74 14.27 1.02
C LYS A 85 -3.58 13.42 -0.22
N THR A 86 -2.34 13.11 -0.56
CA THR A 86 -2.02 12.37 -1.79
C THR A 86 -2.52 10.92 -1.74
N ILE A 87 -2.63 10.30 -0.55
CA ILE A 87 -3.30 9.00 -0.40
C ILE A 87 -4.82 9.11 -0.66
N GLN A 88 -5.46 10.19 -0.17
CA GLN A 88 -6.89 10.43 -0.41
C GLN A 88 -7.16 10.73 -1.89
N GLU A 89 -6.31 11.53 -2.53
CA GLU A 89 -6.37 11.82 -3.96
C GLU A 89 -6.22 10.54 -4.78
N ALA A 90 -5.26 9.67 -4.45
CA ALA A 90 -5.08 8.40 -5.14
C ALA A 90 -6.32 7.49 -5.04
N ILE A 91 -6.98 7.45 -3.88
CA ILE A 91 -8.23 6.68 -3.70
C ILE A 91 -9.36 7.29 -4.54
N LYS A 92 -9.51 8.62 -4.54
CA LYS A 92 -10.54 9.33 -5.33
C LYS A 92 -10.33 9.18 -6.84
N GLU A 93 -9.09 9.28 -7.30
CA GLU A 93 -8.72 9.06 -8.71
C GLU A 93 -9.08 7.64 -9.18
N ALA A 94 -9.04 6.65 -8.27
CA ALA A 94 -9.47 5.29 -8.55
C ALA A 94 -10.99 5.10 -8.49
N GLY A 95 -11.78 6.15 -8.22
CA GLY A 95 -13.25 6.09 -8.17
C GLY A 95 -13.84 5.71 -6.81
N PHE A 96 -13.03 5.68 -5.74
CA PHE A 96 -13.46 5.30 -4.40
C PHE A 96 -13.51 6.49 -3.43
N GLU A 97 -14.28 6.36 -2.35
CA GLU A 97 -14.31 7.37 -1.28
C GLU A 97 -13.26 7.03 -0.20
N PRO A 98 -12.30 7.92 0.09
CA PRO A 98 -11.32 7.67 1.14
C PRO A 98 -11.93 7.81 2.54
N GLN A 99 -11.71 6.79 3.37
CA GLN A 99 -12.13 6.80 4.77
C GLN A 99 -10.93 6.60 5.69
N LEU A 100 -10.74 7.52 6.65
CA LEU A 100 -9.75 7.35 7.71
C LEU A 100 -10.25 6.30 8.71
N ARG A 101 -9.35 5.40 9.12
CA ARG A 101 -9.61 4.33 10.08
C ARG A 101 -8.61 4.32 11.23
N ASP A 102 -8.97 3.66 12.32
CA ASP A 102 -8.03 3.27 13.37
C ASP A 102 -7.44 1.86 13.13
N GLN A 103 -6.75 1.31 14.13
CA GLN A 103 -6.16 -0.04 14.05
C GLN A 103 -7.21 -1.15 14.11
N GLN A 104 -8.39 -0.87 14.67
CA GLN A 104 -9.52 -1.77 14.75
C GLN A 104 -10.39 -1.72 13.48
N TYR A 105 -10.02 -0.88 12.50
CA TYR A 105 -10.78 -0.58 11.28
C TYR A 105 -12.10 0.18 11.53
N GLU A 106 -12.23 0.82 12.69
CA GLU A 106 -13.34 1.72 12.95
C GLU A 106 -13.13 3.07 12.28
N TRP A 107 -14.23 3.71 11.87
CA TRP A 107 -14.16 4.99 11.18
C TRP A 107 -13.73 6.09 12.13
N ARG A 108 -12.78 6.88 11.66
CA ARG A 108 -12.28 8.05 12.39
C ARG A 108 -12.53 9.30 11.57
N THR A 109 -12.95 10.35 12.24
CA THR A 109 -13.01 11.68 11.63
C THR A 109 -11.58 12.19 11.40
N LEU A 110 -11.37 12.86 10.26
CA LEU A 110 -10.12 13.55 10.02
C LEU A 110 -9.91 14.62 11.11
N PRO A 111 -8.78 14.60 11.83
CA PRO A 111 -8.50 15.65 12.82
C PRO A 111 -8.49 17.04 12.18
N THR A 112 -8.96 18.05 12.90
CA THR A 112 -9.02 19.43 12.41
C THR A 112 -7.64 20.07 12.24
N ALA A 113 -6.66 19.61 13.02
CA ALA A 113 -5.29 20.12 13.05
C ALA A 113 -4.29 19.01 12.65
N ILE A 114 -4.36 18.56 11.38
CA ILE A 114 -3.36 17.63 10.84
C ILE A 114 -2.14 18.42 10.40
N GLN A 115 -0.98 18.05 10.93
CA GLN A 115 0.30 18.48 10.36
C GLN A 115 0.68 17.53 9.23
N GLU A 116 0.76 18.05 8.01
CA GLU A 116 1.17 17.27 6.85
C GLU A 116 2.68 17.00 6.91
N GLN A 117 3.08 15.76 6.60
CA GLN A 117 4.49 15.41 6.45
C GLN A 117 5.09 16.15 5.24
N ILE A 118 6.28 16.71 5.42
CA ILE A 118 7.03 17.32 4.32
C ILE A 118 7.81 16.20 3.61
N ILE A 119 7.55 16.02 2.33
CA ILE A 119 8.30 15.10 1.47
C ILE A 119 9.44 15.89 0.82
N ASN A 120 10.66 15.72 1.33
CA ASN A 120 11.87 16.25 0.70
C ASN A 120 12.37 15.21 -0.32
N TYR A 121 12.49 15.61 -1.58
CA TYR A 121 13.06 14.80 -2.66
C TYR A 121 14.59 14.84 -2.65
#